data_AF-A0A535NBN9-F1
#
_entry.id   AF-A0A535NBN9-F1
#
_cell.length_a   1.000
_cell.length_b   1.000
_cell.length_c   1.000
_cell.angle_alpha   90.00
_cell.angle_beta   90.00
_cell.angle_gamma   90.00
#
_symmetry.space_group_name_H-M   'P 1'
#
loop_
_entity.id
_entity.type
_entity.pdbx_description
1 polymer ?
#
loop_
_entity_poly.entity_id
_entity_poly.type
_entity_poly.pdbx_seq_one_letter_code
_entity_poly.pdbx_strand_id
1 'polypeptide(L)'
;MKTLIRAVLTSPEFTADRAYRGLVKSPTEFMVGAARALGAASLSRLIAGSGAGMGQSLFDPPDVNGWPNNESWISSNTVVERVNFVTAAMSQMKGPLPSSSESVRTHLDGVISQQTASLLNQAADDRARWFITLASPEFQLK
;
A
#
# COMPACT_ATOMS: atom_id res chain seq x y z
N MET A 1 -32.97 -4.57 -2.82
CA MET A 1 -31.52 -4.26 -2.65
C MET A 1 -30.61 -5.47 -2.89
N LYS A 2 -30.85 -6.64 -2.28
CA LYS A 2 -30.00 -7.85 -2.44
C LYS A 2 -29.71 -8.24 -3.91
N THR A 3 -30.75 -8.24 -4.75
CA THR A 3 -30.61 -8.60 -6.18
C THR A 3 -29.73 -7.62 -6.95
N LEU A 4 -29.89 -6.32 -6.72
CA LEU A 4 -29.08 -5.28 -7.36
C LEU A 4 -27.61 -5.37 -6.94
N ILE A 5 -27.34 -5.46 -5.63
CA ILE A 5 -25.96 -5.57 -5.11
C ILE A 5 -25.29 -6.83 -5.65
N ARG A 6 -26.00 -7.97 -5.69
CA ARG A 6 -25.48 -9.19 -6.30
C ARG A 6 -25.13 -8.95 -7.77
N ALA A 7 -26.05 -8.38 -8.55
CA ALA A 7 -25.83 -8.12 -9.97
C ALA A 7 -24.60 -7.22 -10.22
N VAL A 8 -24.41 -6.19 -9.40
CA VAL A 8 -23.23 -5.30 -9.47
C VAL A 8 -21.96 -6.03 -9.08
N LEU A 9 -21.92 -6.72 -7.93
CA LEU A 9 -20.70 -7.36 -7.42
C LEU A 9 -20.28 -8.60 -8.21
N THR A 10 -21.18 -9.20 -9.00
CA THR A 10 -20.87 -10.33 -9.88
C THR A 10 -20.81 -9.94 -11.36
N SER A 11 -20.85 -8.64 -11.68
CA SER A 11 -20.76 -8.18 -13.06
C SER A 11 -19.32 -8.31 -13.56
N PRO A 12 -19.09 -8.63 -14.86
CA PRO A 12 -17.73 -8.67 -15.43
C PRO A 12 -16.98 -7.34 -15.28
N GLU A 13 -17.70 -6.21 -15.29
CA GLU A 13 -17.13 -4.88 -15.15
C GLU A 13 -16.59 -4.62 -13.74
N PHE A 14 -17.15 -5.26 -12.71
CA PHE A 14 -16.71 -5.11 -11.32
C PHE A 14 -15.33 -5.73 -11.09
N THR A 15 -15.02 -6.83 -11.76
CA THR A 15 -13.73 -7.54 -11.66
C THR A 15 -12.82 -7.31 -12.87
N ALA A 16 -13.19 -6.42 -13.79
CA ALA A 16 -12.35 -6.09 -14.94
C ALA A 16 -11.02 -5.47 -14.49
N ASP A 17 -9.93 -5.73 -15.22
CA ASP A 17 -8.58 -5.27 -14.87
C ASP A 17 -8.48 -3.75 -14.61
N ARG A 18 -9.28 -2.95 -15.34
CA ARG A 18 -9.34 -1.49 -15.14
C ARG A 18 -10.01 -1.04 -13.83
N ALA A 19 -10.82 -1.92 -13.23
CA ALA A 19 -11.62 -1.63 -12.05
C ALA A 19 -11.02 -2.29 -10.81
N TYR A 20 -10.57 -3.53 -10.94
CA TYR A 20 -9.97 -4.27 -9.84
C TYR A 20 -8.57 -3.73 -9.53
N ARG A 21 -8.37 -3.24 -8.30
CA ARG A 21 -7.12 -2.58 -7.87
C ARG A 21 -6.69 -1.46 -8.82
N GLY A 22 -7.64 -0.80 -9.47
CA GLY A 22 -7.39 0.27 -10.44
C GLY A 22 -7.07 1.62 -9.80
N LEU A 23 -7.12 1.73 -8.46
CA LEU A 23 -6.89 2.98 -7.75
C LEU A 23 -5.57 2.96 -6.99
N VAL A 24 -4.84 4.07 -7.04
CA VAL A 24 -3.64 4.30 -6.23
C VAL A 24 -4.05 4.77 -4.84
N LYS A 25 -3.45 4.17 -3.82
CA LYS A 25 -3.53 4.62 -2.42
C LYS A 25 -2.92 6.00 -2.28
N SER A 26 -3.66 6.92 -1.66
CA SER A 26 -3.09 8.17 -1.16
C SER A 26 -1.93 7.88 -0.18
N PRO A 27 -1.01 8.83 0.04
CA PRO A 27 0.10 8.63 0.98
C PRO A 27 -0.34 8.13 2.35
N THR A 28 -1.42 8.69 2.90
CA THR A 28 -1.97 8.28 4.19
C THR A 28 -2.49 6.85 4.15
N GLU A 29 -3.24 6.46 3.12
CA GLU A 29 -3.75 5.09 2.97
C GLU A 29 -2.62 4.07 2.84
N PHE A 30 -1.56 4.42 2.10
CA PHE A 30 -0.37 3.60 1.95
C PHE A 30 0.36 3.41 3.29
N MET A 31 0.66 4.51 3.98
CA MET A 31 1.42 4.48 5.23
C MET A 31 0.64 3.79 6.36
N VAL A 32 -0.65 4.10 6.52
CA VAL A 32 -1.51 3.45 7.51
C VAL A 32 -1.78 1.99 7.13
N GLY A 33 -1.89 1.68 5.84
CA GLY A 33 -1.99 0.30 5.35
C GLY A 33 -0.77 -0.53 5.72
N ALA A 34 0.43 0.01 5.50
CA ALA A 34 1.69 -0.64 5.88
C ALA A 34 1.80 -0.83 7.40
N ALA A 35 1.46 0.19 8.20
CA ALA A 35 1.45 0.07 9.66
C ALA A 35 0.46 -1.00 10.15
N ARG A 36 -0.73 -1.10 9.53
CA ARG A 36 -1.69 -2.16 9.83
C ARG A 36 -1.19 -3.55 9.44
N ALA A 37 -0.58 -3.69 8.26
CA ALA A 37 0.00 -4.94 7.80
C ALA A 37 1.10 -5.46 8.75
N LEU A 38 1.90 -4.54 9.31
CA LEU A 38 2.96 -4.86 10.27
C LEU A 38 2.47 -4.99 11.73
N GLY A 39 1.20 -4.71 12.02
CA GLY A 39 0.69 -4.61 13.40
C GLY A 39 1.34 -3.50 14.23
N ALA A 40 1.87 -2.47 13.57
CA ALA A 40 2.81 -1.50 14.14
C ALA A 40 2.14 -0.16 14.47
N ALA A 41 1.30 -0.13 15.51
CA ALA A 41 0.63 1.10 15.97
C ALA A 41 1.63 2.21 16.42
N SER A 42 2.86 1.84 16.75
CA SER A 42 3.94 2.78 17.13
C SER A 42 4.43 3.66 15.99
N LEU A 43 4.08 3.37 14.73
CA LEU A 43 4.52 4.14 13.56
C LEU A 43 3.79 5.49 13.39
N SER A 44 2.85 5.85 14.26
CA SER A 44 2.03 7.07 14.14
C SER A 44 2.86 8.35 13.91
N ARG A 45 3.97 8.51 14.63
CA ARG A 45 4.87 9.67 14.45
C ARG A 45 5.59 9.66 13.12
N LEU A 46 6.01 8.48 12.63
CA LEU A 46 6.62 8.35 11.30
C LEU A 46 5.59 8.70 10.22
N ILE A 47 4.37 8.17 10.32
CA ILE A 47 3.27 8.46 9.38
C ILE A 47 3.00 9.97 9.29
N ALA A 48 2.92 10.65 10.45
CA ALA A 48 2.70 12.10 10.48
C ALA A 48 3.84 12.90 9.84
N GLY A 49 5.09 12.45 9.97
CA GLY A 49 6.26 13.15 9.43
C GLY A 49 6.57 12.85 7.96
N SER A 50 6.19 11.68 7.45
CA SER A 50 6.55 11.24 6.08
C SER A 50 5.58 11.71 4.99
N GLY A 51 4.36 12.13 5.36
CA GLY A 51 3.33 12.50 4.38
C GLY A 51 3.71 13.67 3.46
N ALA A 52 4.45 14.65 3.98
CA ALA A 52 4.86 15.84 3.23
C ALA A 52 5.72 15.50 1.99
N GLY A 53 6.66 14.55 2.11
CA GLY A 53 7.50 14.12 0.98
C GLY A 53 6.70 13.46 -0.15
N MET A 54 5.52 12.90 0.17
CA MET A 54 4.61 12.28 -0.78
C MET A 54 3.49 13.22 -1.25
N GLY A 55 3.49 14.48 -0.83
CA GLY A 55 2.50 15.48 -1.21
C GLY A 55 1.19 15.46 -0.41
N GLN A 56 1.17 14.81 0.76
CA GLN A 56 -0.01 14.79 1.64
C GLN A 56 0.37 14.98 3.11
N SER A 57 0.36 16.23 3.56
CA SER A 57 0.42 16.58 4.98
C SER A 57 -0.96 16.44 5.62
N LEU A 58 -1.08 15.77 6.76
CA LEU A 58 -2.37 15.60 7.44
C LEU A 58 -2.93 16.96 7.90
N PHE A 59 -4.23 17.17 7.67
CA PHE A 59 -4.96 18.40 8.01
C PHE A 59 -4.47 19.66 7.27
N ASP A 60 -3.71 19.49 6.20
CA ASP A 60 -3.13 20.57 5.41
C ASP A 60 -3.34 20.32 3.90
N PRO A 61 -4.59 20.45 3.40
CA PRO A 61 -4.87 20.32 1.99
C PRO A 61 -4.31 21.52 1.20
N PRO A 62 -3.87 21.32 -0.06
CA PRO A 62 -3.24 22.37 -0.85
C PRO A 62 -4.18 23.52 -1.23
N ASP A 63 -5.48 23.23 -1.43
CA ASP A 63 -6.51 24.24 -1.71
C ASP A 63 -7.91 23.74 -1.30
N VAL A 64 -8.94 24.53 -1.62
CA VAL A 64 -10.35 24.26 -1.29
C VAL A 64 -10.92 23.00 -1.96
N ASN A 65 -10.31 22.50 -3.04
CA ASN A 65 -10.66 21.23 -3.67
C ASN A 65 -10.09 20.03 -2.90
N GLY A 66 -9.23 20.25 -1.90
CA GLY A 66 -8.61 19.20 -1.11
C GLY A 66 -7.37 18.62 -1.79
N TRP A 67 -7.11 17.34 -1.54
CA TRP A 67 -5.97 16.64 -2.13
C TRP A 67 -6.30 16.04 -3.50
N PRO A 68 -5.29 15.87 -4.37
CA PRO A 68 -5.49 15.23 -5.66
C PRO A 68 -5.81 13.73 -5.47
N ASN A 69 -6.18 13.04 -6.54
CA ASN A 69 -6.66 11.65 -6.47
C ASN A 69 -5.96 10.72 -7.47
N ASN A 70 -5.92 9.43 -7.09
CA ASN A 70 -5.46 8.34 -7.93
C ASN A 70 -4.01 8.54 -8.44
N GLU A 71 -3.78 8.50 -9.76
CA GLU A 71 -2.46 8.51 -10.39
C GLU A 71 -1.61 9.73 -10.03
N SER A 72 -2.24 10.85 -9.64
CA SER A 72 -1.54 12.05 -9.17
C SER A 72 -0.62 11.79 -7.96
N TRP A 73 -0.83 10.69 -7.25
CA TRP A 73 -0.02 10.30 -6.10
C TRP A 73 1.32 9.65 -6.46
N ILE A 74 1.55 9.36 -7.74
CA ILE A 74 2.76 8.69 -8.25
C ILE A 74 3.54 9.63 -9.16
N SER A 75 4.80 9.86 -8.81
CA SER A 75 5.82 10.49 -9.63
C SER A 75 7.17 9.84 -9.33
N SER A 76 8.20 10.16 -10.11
CA SER A 76 9.56 9.68 -9.84
C SER A 76 10.03 10.03 -8.42
N ASN A 77 9.56 11.15 -7.85
CA ASN A 77 9.90 11.54 -6.49
C ASN A 77 9.06 10.79 -5.45
N THR A 78 7.73 10.72 -5.61
CA THR A 78 6.87 10.14 -4.56
C THR A 78 7.04 8.63 -4.42
N VAL A 79 7.44 7.92 -5.49
CA VAL A 79 7.79 6.49 -5.41
C VAL A 79 9.00 6.28 -4.51
N VAL A 80 10.03 7.12 -4.63
CA VAL A 80 11.22 7.06 -3.77
C VAL A 80 10.83 7.30 -2.31
N GLU A 81 10.00 8.32 -2.05
CA GLU A 81 9.52 8.62 -0.69
C GLU A 81 8.70 7.48 -0.07
N ARG A 82 7.90 6.78 -0.88
CA ARG A 82 7.16 5.58 -0.43
C ARG A 82 8.11 4.44 -0.03
N VAL A 83 9.17 4.21 -0.79
CA VAL A 83 10.20 3.20 -0.44
C VAL A 83 11.00 3.63 0.80
N ASN A 84 11.33 4.92 0.92
CA ASN A 84 11.97 5.49 2.11
C ASN A 84 11.11 5.27 3.35
N PHE A 85 9.80 5.51 3.25
CA PHE A 85 8.87 5.24 4.34
C PHE A 85 8.86 3.76 4.72
N VAL A 86 8.82 2.83 3.76
CA VAL A 86 8.88 1.38 4.06
C VAL A 86 10.19 1.04 4.78
N THR A 87 11.32 1.58 4.31
CA THR A 87 12.62 1.39 4.94
C THR A 87 12.63 1.87 6.40
N ALA A 88 12.09 3.08 6.64
CA ALA A 88 11.99 3.67 7.97
C ALA A 88 10.99 2.92 8.88
N ALA A 89 9.86 2.46 8.33
CA ALA A 89 8.88 1.67 9.06
C ALA A 89 9.52 0.35 9.52
N MET A 90 10.19 -0.35 8.61
CA MET A 90 10.87 -1.61 8.90
C MET A 90 12.01 -1.43 9.91
N SER A 91 12.76 -0.32 9.87
CA SER A 91 13.83 -0.05 10.84
C SER A 91 13.31 0.24 12.25
N GLN A 92 12.09 0.76 12.39
CA GLN A 92 11.44 0.99 13.69
C GLN A 92 10.80 -0.27 14.29
N MET A 93 10.69 -1.36 13.54
CA MET A 93 10.22 -2.65 14.06
C MET A 93 11.28 -3.27 14.98
N LYS A 94 11.06 -3.19 16.30
CA LYS A 94 11.96 -3.72 17.34
C LYS A 94 11.63 -5.15 17.78
N GLY A 95 10.50 -5.70 17.35
CA GLY A 95 10.01 -7.04 17.70
C GLY A 95 9.95 -7.99 16.50
N PRO A 96 9.55 -9.26 16.73
CA PRO A 96 9.30 -10.18 15.64
C PRO A 96 8.23 -9.60 14.72
N LEU A 97 8.51 -9.63 13.42
CA LEU A 97 7.52 -9.27 12.41
C LEU A 97 6.39 -10.30 12.41
N PRO A 98 5.17 -9.93 12.00
CA PRO A 98 4.14 -10.92 11.70
C PRO A 98 4.68 -11.91 10.67
N SER A 99 4.20 -13.15 10.67
CA SER A 99 4.59 -14.10 9.62
C SER A 99 4.21 -13.56 8.25
N SER A 100 5.13 -13.66 7.28
CA SER A 100 4.91 -13.15 5.93
C SER A 100 4.18 -14.13 5.00
N SER A 101 3.85 -15.35 5.47
CA SER A 101 3.30 -16.41 4.61
C SER A 101 2.02 -16.01 3.88
N GLU A 102 1.16 -15.25 4.56
CA GLU A 102 -0.14 -14.79 4.03
C GLU A 102 -0.09 -13.33 3.55
N SER A 103 1.07 -12.67 3.52
CA SER A 103 1.16 -11.25 3.19
C SER A 103 0.64 -10.94 1.79
N VAL A 104 0.99 -11.80 0.82
CA VAL A 104 0.56 -11.70 -0.59
C VAL A 104 -0.95 -11.87 -0.71
N ARG A 105 -1.51 -12.90 -0.08
CA ARG A 105 -2.95 -13.17 -0.13
C ARG A 105 -3.74 -12.08 0.57
N THR A 106 -3.26 -11.59 1.70
CA THR A 106 -4.01 -10.66 2.58
C THR A 106 -3.92 -9.21 2.13
N HIS A 107 -2.77 -8.79 1.59
CA HIS A 107 -2.52 -7.38 1.26
C HIS A 107 -2.48 -7.09 -0.25
N LEU A 108 -2.22 -8.12 -1.06
CA LEU A 108 -2.13 -8.03 -2.52
C LEU A 108 -3.21 -8.86 -3.23
N ASP A 109 -4.13 -9.47 -2.48
CA ASP A 109 -5.20 -10.35 -2.97
C ASP A 109 -4.72 -11.54 -3.82
N GLY A 110 -3.44 -11.92 -3.71
CA GLY A 110 -2.84 -12.92 -4.58
C GLY A 110 -2.51 -12.43 -6.00
N VAL A 111 -2.80 -11.17 -6.31
CA VAL A 111 -2.52 -10.55 -7.62
C VAL A 111 -1.16 -9.89 -7.57
N ILE A 112 -0.15 -10.53 -8.15
CA ILE A 112 1.23 -10.04 -8.21
C ILE A 112 1.84 -10.22 -9.60
N SER A 113 2.69 -9.28 -9.98
CA SER A 113 3.54 -9.35 -11.17
C SER A 113 4.58 -10.45 -11.04
N GLN A 114 5.11 -10.89 -12.20
CA GLN A 114 6.20 -11.87 -12.24
C GLN A 114 7.46 -11.36 -11.52
N GLN A 115 7.71 -10.05 -11.57
CA GLN A 115 8.83 -9.40 -10.91
C GLN A 115 8.68 -9.47 -9.38
N THR A 116 7.51 -9.08 -8.85
CA THR A 116 7.23 -9.17 -7.40
C THR A 116 7.30 -10.63 -6.92
N ALA A 117 6.73 -11.58 -7.68
CA ALA A 117 6.80 -13.01 -7.37
C ALA A 117 8.24 -13.53 -7.31
N SER A 118 9.08 -13.16 -8.28
CA SER A 118 10.49 -13.55 -8.32
C SER A 118 11.27 -13.02 -7.12
N LEU A 119 11.06 -11.75 -6.73
CA LEU A 119 11.70 -11.15 -5.57
C LEU A 119 11.26 -11.86 -4.26
N LEU A 120 9.98 -12.16 -4.11
CA LEU A 120 9.45 -12.86 -2.93
C LEU A 120 10.03 -14.27 -2.80
N ASN A 121 10.21 -14.98 -3.92
CA ASN A 121 10.81 -16.31 -3.93
C ASN A 121 12.30 -16.28 -3.55
N GLN A 122 13.00 -15.18 -3.83
CA GLN A 122 14.42 -14.99 -3.51
C GLN A 122 14.65 -14.41 -2.10
N ALA A 123 13.60 -13.99 -1.41
CA ALA A 123 13.70 -13.36 -0.11
C ALA A 123 14.22 -14.35 0.96
N ALA A 124 15.32 -13.98 1.61
CA ALA A 124 16.01 -14.83 2.59
C ALA A 124 15.25 -15.01 3.90
N ASP A 125 14.46 -14.01 4.30
CA ASP A 125 13.74 -13.98 5.58
C ASP A 125 12.41 -13.21 5.49
N ASP A 126 11.63 -13.25 6.57
CA ASP A 126 10.37 -12.51 6.68
C ASP A 126 10.55 -11.00 6.53
N ARG A 127 11.70 -10.46 6.95
CA ARG A 127 11.98 -9.02 6.85
C ARG A 127 12.10 -8.59 5.40
N ALA A 128 12.83 -9.35 4.58
CA ALA A 128 12.94 -9.13 3.14
C ALA A 128 11.56 -9.30 2.46
N ARG A 129 10.80 -10.34 2.82
CA ARG A 129 9.44 -10.56 2.28
C ARG A 129 8.50 -9.41 2.57
N TRP A 130 8.51 -8.88 3.79
CA TRP A 130 7.70 -7.71 4.16
C TRP A 130 8.14 -6.45 3.42
N PHE A 131 9.45 -6.21 3.30
CA PHE A 131 9.97 -5.10 2.52
C PHE A 131 9.48 -5.17 1.06
N ILE A 132 9.64 -6.32 0.41
CA ILE A 132 9.18 -6.55 -0.96
C ILE A 132 7.67 -6.36 -1.07
N THR A 133 6.90 -6.95 -0.15
CA THR A 133 5.42 -6.81 -0.13
C THR A 133 5.03 -5.34 -0.07
N LEU A 134 5.55 -4.57 0.88
CA LEU A 134 5.16 -3.17 1.11
C LEU A 134 5.68 -2.20 0.04
N ALA A 135 6.86 -2.48 -0.54
CA ALA A 135 7.46 -1.67 -1.59
C ALA A 135 6.94 -2.03 -3.01
N SER A 136 6.20 -3.13 -3.13
CA SER A 136 5.68 -3.61 -4.43
C SER A 136 4.71 -2.62 -5.07
N PRO A 137 4.65 -2.57 -6.42
CA PRO A 137 3.61 -1.81 -7.14
C PRO A 137 2.20 -2.20 -6.70
N GLU A 138 1.97 -3.48 -6.46
CA GLU A 138 0.66 -4.00 -6.11
C GLU A 138 0.19 -3.46 -4.76
N PHE A 139 1.08 -3.28 -3.79
CA PHE A 139 0.73 -2.67 -2.50
C PHE A 139 0.40 -1.18 -2.61
N GLN A 140 0.79 -0.50 -3.68
CA GLN A 140 0.38 0.89 -3.94
C GLN A 140 -1.08 1.00 -4.36
N LEU A 141 -1.72 -0.10 -4.76
CA LEU A 141 -3.07 -0.12 -5.33
C LEU A 141 -4.14 -0.55 -4.32
N LYS A 142 -5.39 -0.16 -4.54
CA LYS A 142 -6.57 -0.52 -3.72
C LYS A 142 -7.79 -0.77 -4.60
#